data_AF-A0A2E7B4D9-F1
#
_entry.id   AF-A0A2E7B4D9-F1
#
_cell.length_a   1.000
_cell.length_b   1.000
_cell.length_c   1.000
_cell.angle_alpha   90.00
_cell.angle_beta   90.00
_cell.angle_gamma   90.00
#
_symmetry.space_group_name_H-M   'P 1'
#
loop_
_entity.id
_entity.type
_entity.pdbx_description
1 polymer ?
#
loop_
_entity_poly.entity_id
_entity_poly.type
_entity_poly.pdbx_seq_one_letter_code
_entity_poly.pdbx_strand_id
1 'polypeptide(L)'
;MADNSDSKPNFRRLRIIQIASLMVGAGVLILSLWLMGQFRKPEVAPIVMAFAFASISFSGLFYFGALLLEGSLQKYILSDDTVIKGDNVEMVTRTAESGDAEIDKWIGTYAFTRNLFGMSLVPILILIALYFFA
;
A
#
# COMPACT_ATOMS: atom_id res chain seq x y z
N MET A 1 14.92 26.77 9.88
CA MET A 1 14.26 25.65 9.19
C MET A 1 12.92 26.18 8.70
N ALA A 2 12.78 26.40 7.39
CA ALA A 2 11.57 27.01 6.84
C ALA A 2 10.41 26.01 6.96
N ASP A 3 9.36 26.47 7.62
CA ASP A 3 8.09 25.78 7.81
C ASP A 3 7.42 25.59 6.44
N ASN A 4 7.37 24.35 5.95
CA ASN A 4 6.73 23.95 4.70
C ASN A 4 5.37 23.30 4.95
N SER A 5 4.69 23.64 6.05
CA SER A 5 3.40 23.06 6.45
C SER A 5 2.25 23.37 5.47
N ASP A 6 2.37 24.42 4.66
CA ASP A 6 1.26 24.94 3.83
C ASP A 6 1.34 24.59 2.32
N SER A 7 2.34 23.80 1.91
CA SER A 7 2.38 23.32 0.54
C SER A 7 1.30 22.26 0.30
N LYS A 8 0.38 22.54 -0.64
CA LYS A 8 -0.57 21.54 -1.15
C LYS A 8 0.20 20.39 -1.83
N PRO A 9 -0.26 19.14 -1.72
CA PRO A 9 0.38 18.01 -2.39
C PRO A 9 0.44 18.22 -3.91
N ASN A 10 1.53 17.81 -4.56
CA ASN A 10 1.62 17.88 -6.00
C ASN A 10 0.92 16.68 -6.65
N PHE A 11 -0.35 16.86 -7.03
CA PHE A 11 -1.17 15.81 -7.62
C PHE A 11 -0.59 15.19 -8.89
N ARG A 12 0.17 15.96 -9.68
CA ARG A 12 0.81 15.45 -10.91
C ARG A 12 1.87 14.42 -10.56
N ARG A 13 2.67 14.68 -9.53
CA ARG A 13 3.69 13.75 -9.04
C ARG A 13 3.05 12.52 -8.39
N LEU A 14 2.04 12.71 -7.56
CA LEU A 14 1.26 11.60 -6.97
C LEU A 14 0.68 10.68 -8.05
N ARG A 15 0.14 11.24 -9.14
CA ARG A 15 -0.37 10.48 -10.27
C ARG A 15 0.71 9.70 -11.02
N ILE A 16 1.89 10.28 -11.22
CA ILE A 16 3.03 9.58 -11.82
C ILE A 16 3.47 8.42 -10.92
N ILE A 17 3.58 8.64 -9.61
CA ILE A 17 3.95 7.60 -8.63
C ILE A 17 2.91 6.48 -8.63
N GLN A 18 1.61 6.82 -8.67
CA GLN A 18 0.54 5.84 -8.76
C GLN A 18 0.65 4.98 -10.02
N ILE A 19 0.81 5.61 -11.19
CA ILE A 19 0.94 4.90 -12.47
C ILE A 19 2.19 4.02 -12.45
N ALA A 20 3.34 4.53 -12.01
CA ALA A 20 4.57 3.76 -11.90
C ALA A 20 4.40 2.55 -10.98
N SER A 21 3.75 2.74 -9.83
CA SER A 21 3.47 1.66 -8.86
C SER A 21 2.52 0.61 -9.43
N LEU A 22 1.49 1.03 -10.16
CA LEU A 22 0.58 0.11 -10.84
C LEU A 22 1.29 -0.70 -11.91
N MET A 23 2.15 -0.06 -12.71
CA MET A 23 2.93 -0.74 -13.74
C MET A 23 3.90 -1.76 -13.14
N VAL A 24 4.57 -1.42 -12.04
CA VAL A 24 5.44 -2.35 -11.32
C VAL A 24 4.65 -3.51 -10.73
N GLY A 25 3.51 -3.26 -10.07
CA GLY A 25 2.64 -4.32 -9.55
C GLY A 25 2.13 -5.27 -10.64
N ALA A 26 1.66 -4.72 -11.78
CA ALA A 26 1.23 -5.51 -12.92
C ALA A 26 2.38 -6.31 -13.54
N GLY A 27 3.57 -5.71 -13.64
CA GLY A 27 4.78 -6.38 -14.11
C GLY A 27 5.16 -7.56 -13.21
N VAL A 28 5.13 -7.37 -11.89
CA VAL A 28 5.39 -8.44 -10.91
C VAL A 28 4.34 -9.54 -11.03
N LEU A 29 3.05 -9.21 -11.16
CA LEU A 29 2.00 -10.21 -11.34
C LEU A 29 2.24 -11.09 -12.58
N ILE A 30 2.46 -10.46 -13.74
CA ILE A 30 2.67 -11.17 -15.01
C ILE A 30 3.94 -12.02 -14.94
N LEU A 31 5.03 -11.45 -14.41
CA LEU A 31 6.30 -12.15 -14.28
C LEU A 31 6.20 -13.34 -13.31
N SER A 32 5.54 -13.18 -12.16
CA SER A 32 5.33 -14.26 -11.20
C SER A 32 4.49 -15.38 -11.80
N LEU A 33 3.39 -15.06 -12.48
CA LEU A 33 2.56 -16.06 -13.17
C LEU A 33 3.35 -16.81 -14.27
N TRP A 34 4.22 -16.10 -14.98
CA TRP A 34 5.09 -16.70 -16.00
C TRP A 34 6.11 -17.65 -15.40
N LEU A 35 6.86 -17.19 -14.38
CA LEU A 35 7.89 -17.98 -13.71
C LEU A 35 7.33 -19.21 -13.00
N MET A 36 6.11 -19.12 -12.47
CA MET A 36 5.40 -20.24 -11.83
C MET A 36 4.65 -21.12 -12.83
N GLY A 37 4.79 -20.91 -14.14
CA GLY A 37 4.18 -21.75 -15.18
C GLY A 37 2.64 -21.71 -15.23
N GLN A 38 2.03 -20.70 -14.59
CA GLN A 38 0.58 -20.63 -14.36
C GLN A 38 -0.23 -20.44 -15.65
N PHE A 39 0.40 -19.93 -16.71
CA PHE A 39 -0.21 -19.86 -18.04
C PHE A 39 -0.42 -21.22 -18.71
N ARG A 40 0.29 -22.26 -18.26
CA ARG A 40 0.18 -23.62 -18.82
C ARG A 40 -0.62 -24.54 -17.90
N LYS A 41 -0.37 -24.46 -16.59
CA LYS A 41 -1.05 -25.26 -15.57
C LYS A 41 -1.46 -24.33 -14.43
N PRO A 42 -2.68 -23.77 -14.48
CA PRO A 42 -3.15 -22.87 -13.44
C PRO A 42 -3.43 -23.66 -12.15
N GLU A 43 -2.80 -23.23 -11.08
CA GLU A 43 -2.94 -23.74 -9.73
C GLU A 43 -3.27 -22.58 -8.79
N VAL A 44 -4.16 -22.81 -7.83
CA VAL A 44 -4.69 -21.74 -6.98
C VAL A 44 -3.60 -21.12 -6.10
N ALA A 45 -2.74 -21.93 -5.48
CA ALA A 45 -1.75 -21.43 -4.53
C ALA A 45 -0.71 -20.49 -5.18
N PRO A 46 -0.08 -20.82 -6.33
CA PRO A 46 0.82 -19.89 -7.02
C PRO A 46 0.14 -18.61 -7.51
N ILE A 47 -1.13 -18.68 -7.93
CA ILE A 47 -1.90 -17.50 -8.31
C ILE A 47 -2.09 -16.57 -7.11
N VAL A 48 -2.50 -17.12 -5.95
CA VAL A 48 -2.66 -16.34 -4.71
C VAL A 48 -1.32 -15.70 -4.29
N MET A 49 -0.21 -16.44 -4.37
CA MET A 49 1.12 -15.89 -4.10
C MET A 49 1.49 -14.75 -5.08
N ALA A 50 1.22 -14.93 -6.37
CA ALA A 50 1.50 -13.90 -7.39
C ALA A 50 0.70 -12.61 -7.12
N PHE A 51 -0.57 -12.72 -6.70
CA PHE A 51 -1.37 -11.57 -6.25
C PHE A 51 -0.77 -10.92 -5.01
N ALA A 52 -0.36 -11.70 -4.01
CA ALA A 52 0.27 -11.15 -2.81
C ALA A 52 1.55 -10.37 -3.14
N PHE A 53 2.44 -10.92 -3.97
CA PHE A 53 3.66 -10.23 -4.41
C PHE A 53 3.36 -8.95 -5.19
N ALA A 54 2.42 -9.02 -6.13
CA ALA A 54 1.98 -7.84 -6.89
C ALA A 54 1.41 -6.75 -5.98
N SER A 55 0.56 -7.12 -5.02
CA SER A 55 -0.01 -6.20 -4.03
C SER A 55 1.06 -5.57 -3.15
N ILE A 56 2.06 -6.33 -2.69
CA ILE A 56 3.19 -5.79 -1.91
C ILE A 56 4.01 -4.80 -2.74
N SER A 57 4.37 -5.17 -3.98
CA SER A 57 5.17 -4.31 -4.84
C SER A 57 4.44 -3.02 -5.20
N PHE A 58 3.16 -3.11 -5.55
CA PHE A 58 2.32 -1.93 -5.81
C PHE A 58 2.18 -1.04 -4.56
N SER A 59 1.73 -1.62 -3.45
CA SER A 59 1.41 -0.86 -2.24
C SER A 59 2.65 -0.24 -1.61
N GLY A 60 3.75 -0.99 -1.55
CA GLY A 60 5.03 -0.50 -1.03
C GLY A 60 5.60 0.63 -1.87
N LEU A 61 5.63 0.48 -3.21
CA LEU A 61 6.20 1.52 -4.08
C LEU A 61 5.37 2.80 -4.03
N PHE A 62 4.04 2.68 -4.00
CA PHE A 62 3.18 3.86 -3.90
C PHE A 62 3.29 4.52 -2.53
N TYR A 63 3.24 3.75 -1.45
CA TYR A 63 3.34 4.26 -0.08
C TYR A 63 4.67 4.99 0.15
N PHE A 64 5.81 4.34 -0.12
CA PHE A 64 7.11 4.95 0.07
C PHE A 64 7.40 6.05 -0.96
N GLY A 65 6.93 5.90 -2.19
CA GLY A 65 7.05 6.94 -3.22
C GLY A 65 6.32 8.22 -2.81
N ALA A 66 5.09 8.10 -2.34
CA ALA A 66 4.32 9.22 -1.82
C ALA A 66 4.97 9.82 -0.56
N LEU A 67 5.47 8.97 0.36
CA LEU A 67 6.13 9.42 1.59
C LEU A 67 7.42 10.23 1.30
N LEU A 68 8.29 9.70 0.42
CA LEU A 68 9.62 10.28 0.16
C LEU A 68 9.56 11.52 -0.74
N LEU A 69 8.62 11.56 -1.69
CA LEU A 69 8.55 12.62 -2.70
C LEU A 69 7.49 13.68 -2.38
N GLU A 70 6.43 13.30 -1.67
CA GLU A 70 5.24 14.12 -1.41
C GLU A 70 4.75 13.92 0.03
N GLY A 71 5.67 13.87 1.01
CA GLY A 71 5.42 13.61 2.45
C GLY A 71 4.37 14.50 3.13
N SER A 72 3.84 15.48 2.41
CA SER A 72 2.64 16.26 2.73
C SER A 72 1.34 15.45 2.83
N LEU A 73 1.27 14.20 2.37
CA LEU A 73 0.06 13.38 2.58
C LEU A 73 -0.03 12.79 3.99
N GLN A 74 1.11 12.52 4.63
CA GLN A 74 1.15 11.92 5.96
C GLN A 74 0.59 12.84 7.04
N LYS A 75 0.77 14.17 6.92
CA LYS A 75 0.24 15.17 7.88
C LYS A 75 -1.29 15.14 8.01
N TYR A 76 -2.00 14.56 7.04
CA TYR A 76 -3.45 14.42 7.08
C TYR A 76 -3.91 13.11 7.75
N ILE A 77 -3.00 12.19 8.10
CA ILE A 77 -3.34 11.03 8.92
C ILE A 77 -3.27 11.46 10.38
N LEU A 78 -4.42 11.49 11.06
CA LEU A 78 -4.53 11.98 12.44
C LEU A 78 -4.28 10.86 13.44
N SER A 79 -4.89 9.69 13.24
CA SER A 79 -4.72 8.54 14.11
C SER A 79 -5.02 7.23 13.38
N ASP A 80 -4.40 6.16 13.87
CA ASP A 80 -4.75 4.79 13.52
C ASP A 80 -5.33 4.13 14.77
N ASP A 81 -6.66 4.11 14.83
CA ASP A 81 -7.37 3.53 15.97
C ASP A 81 -7.73 2.08 15.65
N THR A 82 -7.37 1.17 16.55
CA THR A 82 -7.88 -0.19 16.50
C THR A 82 -9.19 -0.23 17.28
N VAL A 83 -10.31 -0.36 16.55
CA VAL A 83 -11.65 -0.36 17.12
C VAL A 83 -12.18 -1.78 17.14
N ILE A 84 -12.58 -2.25 18.33
CA ILE A 84 -13.26 -3.53 18.48
C ILE A 84 -14.74 -3.31 18.16
N LYS A 85 -15.21 -3.89 17.05
CA LYS A 85 -16.62 -3.87 16.64
C LYS A 85 -17.21 -5.27 16.77
N GLY A 86 -17.84 -5.54 17.91
CA GLY A 86 -18.34 -6.87 18.23
C GLY A 86 -17.19 -7.88 18.33
N ASP A 87 -17.26 -8.96 17.55
CA ASP A 87 -16.21 -10.00 17.50
C ASP A 87 -15.05 -9.64 16.54
N ASN A 88 -15.13 -8.50 15.84
CA ASN A 88 -14.12 -8.10 14.86
C ASN A 88 -13.22 -6.97 15.39
N VAL A 89 -11.94 -7.05 15.06
CA VAL A 89 -10.97 -5.99 15.30
C VAL A 89 -10.76 -5.26 13.98
N GLU A 90 -11.19 -4.00 13.89
CA GLU A 90 -11.03 -3.17 12.70
C GLU A 90 -10.00 -2.07 12.93
N MET A 91 -9.03 -1.93 12.02
CA MET A 91 -8.15 -0.77 11.98
C MET A 91 -8.87 0.38 11.28
N VAL A 92 -9.17 1.44 12.01
CA VAL A 92 -9.82 2.65 11.51
C VAL A 92 -8.79 3.77 11.43
N THR A 93 -8.35 4.08 10.22
CA THR A 93 -7.49 5.24 9.96
C THR A 93 -8.35 6.50 9.90
N ARG A 94 -8.12 7.44 10.83
CA ARG A 94 -8.78 8.76 10.83
C ARG A 94 -7.95 9.75 10.05
N THR A 95 -8.58 10.38 9.07
CA THR A 95 -7.97 11.38 8.20
C THR A 95 -8.57 12.75 8.50
N ALA A 96 -7.75 13.80 8.50
CA ALA A 96 -8.22 15.17 8.59
C ALA A 96 -9.01 15.51 7.32
N GLU A 97 -10.21 16.06 7.47
CA GLU A 97 -10.95 16.64 6.35
C GLU A 97 -10.20 17.89 5.87
N SER A 98 -9.74 17.87 4.62
CA SER A 98 -8.98 18.99 4.06
C SER A 98 -9.87 20.10 3.48
N GLY A 99 -11.18 19.82 3.33
CA GLY A 99 -12.14 20.68 2.64
C GLY A 99 -12.01 20.64 1.11
N ASP A 100 -11.11 19.82 0.57
CA ASP A 100 -10.85 19.64 -0.87
C ASP A 100 -10.99 18.15 -1.24
N ALA A 101 -12.01 17.85 -2.04
CA ALA A 101 -12.34 16.46 -2.42
C ALA A 101 -11.20 15.76 -3.17
N GLU A 102 -10.32 16.48 -3.87
CA GLU A 102 -9.18 15.88 -4.55
C GLU A 102 -8.10 15.47 -3.54
N ILE A 103 -7.84 16.30 -2.53
CA ILE A 103 -6.88 16.00 -1.45
C ILE A 103 -7.39 14.81 -0.64
N ASP A 104 -8.66 14.80 -0.25
CA ASP A 104 -9.26 13.72 0.55
C ASP A 104 -9.18 12.37 -0.17
N LYS A 105 -9.37 12.34 -1.50
CA LYS A 105 -9.19 11.13 -2.31
C LYS A 105 -7.75 10.62 -2.27
N TRP A 106 -6.77 11.50 -2.36
CA TRP A 106 -5.36 11.12 -2.31
C TRP A 106 -4.94 10.65 -0.92
N ILE A 107 -5.45 11.28 0.14
CA ILE A 107 -5.26 10.82 1.52
C ILE A 107 -5.84 9.41 1.69
N GLY A 108 -7.08 9.17 1.22
CA GLY A 108 -7.69 7.85 1.28
C GLY A 108 -6.89 6.79 0.52
N THR A 109 -6.40 7.13 -0.67
CA THR A 109 -5.54 6.23 -1.47
C THR A 109 -4.24 5.91 -0.75
N TYR A 110 -3.61 6.92 -0.12
CA TYR A 110 -2.40 6.77 0.67
C TYR A 110 -2.61 5.92 1.92
N ALA A 111 -3.68 6.16 2.68
CA ALA A 111 -4.04 5.35 3.85
C ALA A 111 -4.31 3.89 3.46
N PHE A 112 -5.09 3.66 2.39
CA PHE A 112 -5.37 2.32 1.89
C PHE A 112 -4.10 1.56 1.51
N THR A 113 -3.22 2.17 0.72
CA THR A 113 -1.98 1.54 0.26
C THR A 113 -1.01 1.27 1.40
N ARG A 114 -0.90 2.19 2.37
CA ARG A 114 -0.14 1.96 3.61
C ARG A 114 -0.67 0.76 4.38
N ASN A 115 -1.98 0.67 4.58
CA ASN A 115 -2.60 -0.41 5.34
C ASN A 115 -2.48 -1.74 4.58
N LEU A 116 -2.67 -1.74 3.26
CA LEU A 116 -2.46 -2.90 2.40
C LEU A 116 -1.02 -3.41 2.49
N PHE A 117 -0.03 -2.52 2.44
CA PHE A 117 1.38 -2.90 2.58
C PHE A 117 1.66 -3.52 3.96
N GLY A 118 1.20 -2.88 5.04
CA GLY A 118 1.36 -3.38 6.40
C GLY A 118 0.74 -4.76 6.59
N MET A 119 -0.51 -4.96 6.16
CA MET A 119 -1.19 -6.26 6.21
C MET A 119 -0.50 -7.32 5.35
N SER A 120 0.13 -6.94 4.23
CA SER A 120 0.84 -7.89 3.37
C SER A 120 2.20 -8.32 3.95
N LEU A 121 2.85 -7.48 4.74
CA LEU A 121 4.14 -7.80 5.37
C LEU A 121 4.02 -8.74 6.57
N VAL A 122 2.93 -8.65 7.36
CA VAL A 122 2.77 -9.43 8.59
C VAL A 122 2.90 -10.95 8.34
N PRO A 123 2.19 -11.55 7.37
CA PRO A 123 2.36 -12.98 7.06
C PRO A 123 3.79 -13.34 6.62
N ILE A 124 4.45 -12.46 5.87
CA ILE A 124 5.83 -12.71 5.40
C ILE A 124 6.80 -12.71 6.58
N LEU A 125 6.68 -11.75 7.50
CA LEU A 125 7.52 -11.71 8.71
C LEU A 125 7.31 -12.94 9.59
N ILE A 126 6.05 -13.40 9.72
CA ILE A 126 5.74 -14.64 10.43
C ILE A 126 6.40 -15.84 9.73
N LEU A 127 6.29 -15.96 8.40
CA LEU A 127 6.92 -17.05 7.64
C LEU A 127 8.45 -17.03 7.74
N ILE A 128 9.07 -15.85 7.69
CA ILE A 128 10.52 -15.68 7.86
C ILE A 128 10.94 -16.12 9.27
N ALA A 129 10.22 -15.67 10.30
CA ALA A 129 10.50 -16.07 11.68
C ALA A 129 10.37 -17.58 11.85
N LEU A 130 9.30 -18.19 11.32
CA LEU A 130 9.15 -19.65 11.33
C LEU A 130 10.29 -20.35 10.58
N TYR A 131 10.76 -19.83 9.45
CA TYR A 131 11.88 -20.44 8.72
C TYR A 131 13.20 -20.45 9.51
N PHE A 132 13.49 -19.39 10.27
CA PHE A 132 14.73 -19.30 11.05
C PHE A 132 14.65 -19.96 12.44
N PHE A 133 13.46 -20.07 13.03
CA PHE A 133 13.25 -20.55 14.40
C PHE A 133 12.49 -21.89 14.51
N ALA A 134 12.06 -22.50 13.40
CA ALA A 134 11.56 -23.88 13.35
C ALA A 134 12.68 -24.88 13.00
#